data_AF-A0A962L8I3-F1
#
_entry.id   AF-A0A962L8I3-F1
#
_cell.length_a   1.000
_cell.length_b   1.000
_cell.length_c   1.000
_cell.angle_alpha   90.00
_cell.angle_beta   90.00
_cell.angle_gamma   90.00
#
_symmetry.space_group_name_H-M   'P 1'
#
loop_
_entity.id
_entity.type
_entity.pdbx_description
1 polymer ?
#
loop_
_entity_poly.entity_id
_entity_poly.type
_entity_poly.pdbx_seq_one_letter_code
_entity_poly.pdbx_strand_id
1 'polypeptide(L)'
;MRLSRLALAGLALLVVTSCKIRIIVPEGGGVATSSGAYSCTSGKTCDIDVVDFFFDQTFIAKPATGYIFKYWKKGDRRFCGGASKPCRLFTTAFTGDWVEPILEWLETDEVFYLQPVFEVSCDGYQTPLTIAGTVNGDILTVTVSDRFAGAVESVKWRGKEFINIWDHGRQISYAWSLDNWGECLNPTEPGSARDYKAASSTSVLQSACKAAPNILSTRNRLAYWLGPGETGYCSGGATTAVNKSLVSDQVLRKTITIGYQGLENVIAFDAVITNPNDHSFMAAEIPTAYLTYEFSRFWIFNPQTGELTMPESEPLQEPWSFQFGGQVPPIISTSDGAYAMGAYYPGPDRVYYGLFRYDSLNQQDKTSKWNMVIHEDPYPAGTYHYESFAIVGSLEQVQAAMIDLYKLHPTDITIPEGHIDVVDCNQIAGWSWDAGEPNRPLKVAIYDVDAHGKEILVTTVTADIYRIDLKDAQKGNGVHGFAIATPGKLLDGRLHTIRAYGVNPDPKLAPGVLYPPATPLKCS
;
A
#
# COMPACT_ATOMS: atom_id res chain seq x y z
N MET A 1 -85.47 33.06 5.63
CA MET A 1 -85.22 33.04 4.18
C MET A 1 -83.73 32.75 3.97
N ARG A 2 -83.43 31.58 3.38
CA ARG A 2 -82.18 31.14 2.73
C ARG A 2 -80.82 31.31 3.46
N LEU A 3 -80.33 30.20 4.03
CA LEU A 3 -78.91 29.89 4.15
C LEU A 3 -78.34 29.57 2.76
N SER A 4 -77.39 30.36 2.29
CA SER A 4 -76.62 30.11 1.06
C SER A 4 -75.34 29.32 1.41
N ARG A 5 -75.28 28.07 0.93
CA ARG A 5 -74.08 27.23 0.95
C ARG A 5 -73.11 27.72 -0.13
N LEU A 6 -71.88 28.07 0.26
CA LEU A 6 -70.75 28.18 -0.65
C LEU A 6 -70.34 26.78 -1.10
N ALA A 7 -70.38 26.52 -2.40
CA ALA A 7 -69.80 25.33 -3.00
C ALA A 7 -68.31 25.58 -3.28
N LEU A 8 -67.43 24.82 -2.62
CA LEU A 8 -66.04 24.67 -3.03
C LEU A 8 -65.99 23.83 -4.31
N ALA A 9 -65.47 24.38 -5.41
CA ALA A 9 -65.08 23.61 -6.57
C ALA A 9 -63.70 22.99 -6.32
N GLY A 10 -63.65 21.67 -6.09
CA GLY A 10 -62.41 20.91 -6.01
C GLY A 10 -61.85 20.66 -7.41
N LEU A 11 -60.59 21.06 -7.64
CA LEU A 11 -59.82 20.71 -8.83
C LEU A 11 -59.43 19.22 -8.72
N ALA A 12 -60.14 18.34 -9.42
CA ALA A 12 -59.77 16.93 -9.51
C ALA A 12 -58.53 16.80 -10.42
N LEU A 13 -57.37 16.48 -9.84
CA LEU A 13 -56.24 15.97 -10.62
C LEU A 13 -56.67 14.64 -11.24
N LEU A 14 -56.88 14.62 -12.56
CA LEU A 14 -57.00 13.39 -13.35
C LEU A 14 -55.64 12.67 -13.29
N VAL A 15 -55.55 11.61 -12.49
CA VAL A 15 -54.45 10.66 -12.57
C VAL A 15 -54.71 9.81 -13.82
N VAL A 16 -53.92 10.01 -14.86
CA VAL A 16 -53.98 9.17 -16.06
C VAL A 16 -53.34 7.84 -15.69
N THR A 17 -54.11 6.76 -15.71
CA THR A 17 -53.62 5.41 -15.46
C THR A 17 -53.03 4.85 -16.74
N SER A 18 -51.78 4.42 -16.71
CA SER A 18 -51.10 3.84 -17.87
C SER A 18 -49.99 2.90 -17.45
N CYS A 19 -49.82 1.83 -18.21
CA CYS A 19 -48.73 0.89 -18.00
C CYS A 19 -47.37 1.60 -18.20
N LYS A 20 -46.42 1.38 -17.29
CA LYS A 20 -45.13 2.10 -17.30
C LYS A 20 -43.95 1.18 -17.51
N ILE A 21 -43.01 1.63 -18.31
CA ILE A 21 -41.64 1.12 -18.32
C ILE A 21 -40.79 2.07 -17.48
N ARG A 22 -40.40 1.61 -16.29
CA ARG A 22 -39.47 2.31 -15.40
C ARG A 22 -38.04 1.86 -15.66
N ILE A 23 -37.24 2.77 -16.21
CA ILE A 23 -35.83 2.56 -16.49
C ILE A 23 -35.03 3.01 -15.26
N ILE A 24 -34.35 2.08 -14.60
CA ILE A 24 -33.47 2.36 -13.44
C ILE A 24 -32.03 2.28 -13.94
N VAL A 25 -31.35 3.41 -14.05
CA VAL A 25 -29.98 3.48 -14.57
C VAL A 25 -29.01 3.68 -13.40
N PRO A 26 -28.16 2.68 -13.07
CA PRO A 26 -27.12 2.85 -12.06
C PRO A 26 -26.02 3.79 -12.56
N GLU A 27 -25.02 4.06 -11.71
CA GLU A 27 -23.77 4.67 -12.17
C GLU A 27 -23.07 3.79 -13.23
N GLY A 28 -22.27 4.39 -14.11
CA GLY A 28 -21.49 3.67 -15.12
C GLY A 28 -22.06 3.67 -16.55
N GLY A 29 -23.17 4.37 -16.81
CA GLY A 29 -23.71 4.49 -18.16
C GLY A 29 -25.13 5.06 -18.24
N GLY A 30 -25.72 5.05 -19.43
CA GLY A 30 -27.09 5.47 -19.72
C GLY A 30 -27.89 4.40 -20.46
N VAL A 31 -29.17 4.65 -20.70
CA VAL A 31 -30.02 3.85 -21.60
C VAL A 31 -30.66 4.78 -22.62
N ALA A 32 -30.64 4.43 -23.89
CA ALA A 32 -31.35 5.17 -24.93
C ALA A 32 -31.97 4.23 -25.95
N THR A 33 -33.02 4.65 -26.63
CA THR A 33 -33.60 3.86 -27.72
C THR A 33 -32.83 4.05 -29.02
N SER A 34 -32.85 3.03 -29.89
CA SER A 34 -32.26 3.09 -31.24
C SER A 34 -32.85 4.21 -32.09
N SER A 35 -34.12 4.56 -31.86
CA SER A 35 -34.84 5.65 -32.51
C SER A 35 -34.42 7.04 -32.02
N GLY A 36 -33.77 7.14 -30.86
CA GLY A 36 -33.49 8.40 -30.17
C GLY A 36 -34.70 9.02 -29.43
N ALA A 37 -35.87 8.39 -29.47
CA ALA A 37 -37.09 8.90 -28.83
C ALA A 37 -36.99 9.01 -27.31
N TYR A 38 -36.20 8.13 -26.66
CA TYR A 38 -36.03 8.11 -25.21
C TYR A 38 -34.56 8.00 -24.83
N SER A 39 -34.18 8.72 -23.77
CA SER A 39 -32.85 8.70 -23.18
C SER A 39 -32.94 8.89 -21.67
N CYS A 40 -32.30 8.01 -20.91
CA CYS A 40 -32.18 8.07 -19.46
C CYS A 40 -30.70 8.03 -19.06
N THR A 41 -30.24 9.07 -18.38
CA THR A 41 -28.82 9.26 -18.05
C THR A 41 -28.41 8.51 -16.78
N SER A 42 -27.09 8.42 -16.54
CA SER A 42 -26.53 7.73 -15.38
C SER A 42 -27.07 8.22 -14.03
N GLY A 43 -27.30 7.28 -13.12
CA GLY A 43 -27.81 7.56 -11.76
C GLY A 43 -29.27 8.03 -11.70
N LYS A 44 -30.02 7.98 -12.82
CA LYS A 44 -31.42 8.42 -12.89
C LYS A 44 -32.39 7.25 -12.97
N THR A 45 -33.64 7.53 -12.59
CA THR A 45 -34.79 6.70 -12.89
C THR A 45 -35.73 7.48 -13.80
N CYS A 46 -36.14 6.88 -14.91
CA CYS A 46 -37.01 7.51 -15.91
C CYS A 46 -38.21 6.61 -16.18
N ASP A 47 -39.40 7.19 -16.27
CA ASP A 47 -40.64 6.48 -16.60
C ASP A 47 -41.07 6.79 -18.02
N ILE A 48 -41.56 5.77 -18.73
CA ILE A 48 -42.16 5.87 -20.05
C ILE A 48 -43.56 5.27 -19.96
N ASP A 49 -44.57 6.06 -20.30
CA ASP A 49 -45.96 5.60 -20.39
C ASP A 49 -46.17 4.85 -21.72
N VAL A 50 -46.73 3.64 -21.64
CA VAL A 50 -47.11 2.83 -22.80
C VAL A 50 -48.63 2.87 -22.90
N VAL A 51 -49.14 3.65 -23.85
CA VAL A 51 -50.56 4.03 -23.92
C VAL A 51 -51.27 3.55 -25.20
N ASP A 52 -50.54 2.94 -26.13
CA ASP A 52 -51.10 2.47 -27.39
C ASP A 52 -50.44 1.17 -27.89
N PHE A 53 -50.99 0.62 -28.96
CA PHE A 53 -50.49 -0.59 -29.61
C PHE A 53 -49.37 -0.32 -30.64
N PHE A 54 -48.95 0.94 -30.81
CA PHE A 54 -47.87 1.34 -31.72
C PHE A 54 -46.50 1.39 -31.06
N PHE A 55 -46.40 1.10 -29.76
CA PHE A 55 -45.13 1.06 -29.05
C PHE A 55 -44.21 -0.02 -29.65
N ASP A 56 -43.04 0.39 -30.14
CA ASP A 56 -41.98 -0.51 -30.59
C ASP A 56 -40.64 0.19 -30.44
N GLN A 57 -39.93 -0.13 -29.37
CA GLN A 57 -38.67 0.52 -29.02
C GLN A 57 -37.60 -0.51 -28.70
N THR A 58 -36.39 -0.30 -29.24
CA THR A 58 -35.21 -1.07 -28.87
C THR A 58 -34.33 -0.25 -27.95
N PHE A 59 -34.27 -0.64 -26.68
CA PHE A 59 -33.45 -0.01 -25.65
C PHE A 59 -32.02 -0.53 -25.71
N ILE A 60 -31.07 0.39 -25.77
CA ILE A 60 -29.64 0.16 -25.83
C ILE A 60 -29.01 0.72 -24.55
N ALA A 61 -28.35 -0.14 -23.78
CA ALA A 61 -27.48 0.31 -22.70
C ALA A 61 -26.22 0.94 -23.29
N LYS A 62 -25.93 2.18 -22.90
CA LYS A 62 -24.79 2.97 -23.35
C LYS A 62 -23.80 3.09 -22.18
N PRO A 63 -22.80 2.20 -22.05
CA PRO A 63 -21.82 2.33 -20.99
C PRO A 63 -21.07 3.65 -21.09
N ALA A 64 -20.75 4.25 -19.95
CA ALA A 64 -19.84 5.38 -19.88
C ALA A 64 -18.40 4.93 -20.18
N THR A 65 -17.51 5.88 -20.47
CA THR A 65 -16.06 5.58 -20.61
C THR A 65 -15.56 4.83 -19.38
N GLY A 66 -14.83 3.72 -19.59
CA GLY A 66 -14.34 2.87 -18.50
C GLY A 66 -15.34 1.86 -17.95
N TYR A 67 -16.51 1.71 -18.57
CA TYR A 67 -17.51 0.70 -18.23
C TYR A 67 -17.87 -0.15 -19.44
N ILE A 68 -18.39 -1.35 -19.16
CA ILE A 68 -19.03 -2.22 -20.13
C ILE A 68 -20.45 -2.54 -19.67
N PHE A 69 -21.37 -2.65 -20.63
CA PHE A 69 -22.68 -3.23 -20.37
C PHE A 69 -22.53 -4.75 -20.32
N LYS A 70 -22.93 -5.36 -19.20
CA LYS A 70 -22.89 -6.82 -19.06
C LYS A 70 -24.20 -7.47 -19.47
N TYR A 71 -25.30 -7.07 -18.85
CA TYR A 71 -26.62 -7.61 -19.11
C TYR A 71 -27.72 -6.76 -18.47
N TRP A 72 -28.98 -6.99 -18.84
CA TRP A 72 -30.14 -6.44 -18.13
C TRP A 72 -30.42 -7.24 -16.85
N LYS A 73 -30.63 -6.58 -15.72
CA LYS A 73 -30.82 -7.22 -14.42
C LYS A 73 -32.05 -8.13 -14.41
N LYS A 74 -31.87 -9.40 -14.00
CA LYS A 74 -33.00 -10.33 -13.73
C LYS A 74 -33.77 -9.92 -12.47
N GLY A 75 -35.07 -10.17 -12.46
CA GLY A 75 -35.91 -10.02 -11.27
C GLY A 75 -37.38 -9.88 -11.65
N ASP A 76 -38.22 -9.70 -10.63
CA ASP A 76 -39.67 -9.59 -10.83
C ASP A 76 -40.03 -8.40 -11.73
N ARG A 77 -40.95 -8.64 -12.68
CA ARG A 77 -41.44 -7.66 -13.67
C ARG A 77 -40.33 -6.91 -14.43
N ARG A 78 -39.13 -7.50 -14.53
CA ARG A 78 -38.00 -6.92 -15.27
C ARG A 78 -37.90 -7.48 -16.68
N PHE A 79 -37.88 -6.60 -17.65
CA PHE A 79 -37.70 -7.00 -19.04
C PHE A 79 -36.26 -7.37 -19.35
N CYS A 80 -36.10 -8.31 -20.30
CA CYS A 80 -34.83 -8.73 -20.88
C CYS A 80 -33.79 -9.29 -19.88
N GLY A 81 -34.22 -9.67 -18.68
CA GLY A 81 -33.34 -10.14 -17.61
C GLY A 81 -32.35 -11.24 -18.05
N GLY A 82 -31.05 -10.96 -17.89
CA GLY A 82 -29.94 -11.85 -18.25
C GLY A 82 -29.42 -11.68 -19.68
N ALA A 83 -30.11 -10.92 -20.54
CA ALA A 83 -29.66 -10.67 -21.89
C ALA A 83 -28.54 -9.62 -21.91
N SER A 84 -27.48 -9.87 -22.68
CA SER A 84 -26.36 -8.96 -22.95
C SER A 84 -26.54 -8.14 -24.24
N LYS A 85 -27.73 -8.22 -24.86
CA LYS A 85 -28.07 -7.55 -26.12
C LYS A 85 -29.09 -6.42 -25.89
N PRO A 86 -29.27 -5.49 -26.85
CA PRO A 86 -30.35 -4.51 -26.79
C PRO A 86 -31.72 -5.15 -26.52
N CYS A 87 -32.54 -4.49 -25.71
CA CYS A 87 -33.84 -4.97 -25.27
C CYS A 87 -34.94 -4.34 -26.13
N ARG A 88 -35.52 -5.11 -27.07
CA ARG A 88 -36.67 -4.65 -27.85
C ARG A 88 -37.97 -4.97 -27.11
N LEU A 89 -38.77 -3.94 -26.90
CA LEU A 89 -40.10 -3.99 -26.28
C LEU A 89 -41.11 -3.44 -27.28
N PHE A 90 -42.17 -4.19 -27.55
CA PHE A 90 -43.16 -3.84 -28.55
C PHE A 90 -44.57 -4.32 -28.18
N THR A 91 -45.56 -3.58 -28.64
CA THR A 91 -46.99 -3.94 -28.66
C THR A 91 -47.49 -4.14 -30.09
N THR A 92 -46.68 -3.83 -31.11
CA THR A 92 -47.06 -3.84 -32.54
C THR A 92 -47.30 -5.22 -33.14
N ALA A 93 -46.83 -6.30 -32.50
CA ALA A 93 -46.96 -7.66 -33.05
C ALA A 93 -48.24 -8.38 -32.65
N PHE A 94 -49.09 -7.77 -31.83
CA PHE A 94 -50.35 -8.37 -31.40
C PHE A 94 -51.44 -8.06 -32.43
N THR A 95 -51.97 -9.11 -33.06
CA THR A 95 -53.05 -9.03 -34.06
C THR A 95 -54.16 -10.03 -33.72
N GLY A 96 -55.39 -9.77 -34.17
CA GLY A 96 -56.54 -10.64 -33.93
C GLY A 96 -57.06 -10.56 -32.49
N ASP A 97 -57.44 -11.70 -31.91
CA ASP A 97 -58.13 -11.79 -30.60
C ASP A 97 -57.31 -11.29 -29.39
N TRP A 98 -56.05 -10.90 -29.59
CA TRP A 98 -55.14 -10.40 -28.55
C TRP A 98 -55.18 -8.88 -28.37
N VAL A 99 -55.92 -8.14 -29.20
CA VAL A 99 -55.96 -6.67 -29.14
C VAL A 99 -56.69 -6.17 -27.89
N GLU A 100 -57.88 -6.70 -27.59
CA GLU A 100 -58.69 -6.26 -26.42
C GLU A 100 -58.00 -6.53 -25.06
N PRO A 101 -57.46 -7.74 -24.79
CA PRO A 101 -56.78 -8.00 -23.52
C PRO A 101 -55.53 -7.12 -23.28
N ILE A 102 -54.90 -6.65 -24.35
CA ILE A 102 -53.71 -5.79 -24.26
C ILE A 102 -54.12 -4.35 -23.99
N LEU A 103 -55.20 -3.87 -24.61
CA LEU A 103 -55.74 -2.55 -24.30
C LEU A 103 -56.15 -2.46 -22.83
N GLU A 104 -56.81 -3.50 -22.28
CA GLU A 104 -57.12 -3.58 -20.85
C GLU A 104 -55.86 -3.52 -19.98
N TRP A 105 -54.77 -4.16 -20.39
CA TRP A 105 -53.49 -4.11 -19.68
C TRP A 105 -52.77 -2.76 -19.79
N LEU A 106 -52.87 -2.08 -20.93
CA LEU A 106 -52.26 -0.77 -21.16
C LEU A 106 -52.92 0.33 -20.32
N GLU A 107 -54.19 0.17 -19.96
CA GLU A 107 -54.93 1.08 -19.06
C GLU A 107 -54.65 0.87 -17.56
N THR A 108 -53.88 -0.17 -17.19
CA THR A 108 -53.49 -0.44 -15.79
C THR A 108 -52.38 0.47 -15.30
N ASP A 109 -52.25 0.66 -13.99
CA ASP A 109 -51.11 1.35 -13.35
C ASP A 109 -49.88 0.43 -13.14
N GLU A 110 -49.78 -0.64 -13.93
CA GLU A 110 -48.71 -1.61 -13.76
C GLU A 110 -47.34 -1.04 -14.17
N VAL A 111 -46.31 -1.36 -13.39
CA VAL A 111 -44.95 -0.90 -13.62
C VAL A 111 -44.03 -2.07 -13.89
N PHE A 112 -43.44 -2.05 -15.07
CA PHE A 112 -42.38 -2.95 -15.47
C PHE A 112 -41.04 -2.23 -15.48
N TYR A 113 -39.97 -3.00 -15.31
CA TYR A 113 -38.66 -2.44 -15.04
C TYR A 113 -37.66 -2.79 -16.13
N LEU A 114 -36.80 -1.84 -16.46
CA LEU A 114 -35.63 -2.05 -17.27
C LEU A 114 -34.41 -1.52 -16.51
N GLN A 115 -33.42 -2.36 -16.25
CA GLN A 115 -32.22 -1.94 -15.50
C GLN A 115 -30.98 -2.58 -16.10
N PRO A 116 -30.06 -1.80 -16.69
CA PRO A 116 -28.80 -2.33 -17.15
C PRO A 116 -27.88 -2.63 -15.96
N VAL A 117 -26.98 -3.58 -16.13
CA VAL A 117 -25.84 -3.82 -15.25
C VAL A 117 -24.60 -3.37 -15.99
N PHE A 118 -23.96 -2.32 -15.47
CA PHE A 118 -22.66 -1.87 -15.92
C PHE A 118 -21.59 -2.43 -14.98
N GLU A 119 -20.45 -2.82 -15.55
CA GLU A 119 -19.25 -3.19 -14.80
C GLU A 119 -18.08 -2.35 -15.31
N VAL A 120 -17.08 -2.13 -14.46
CA VAL A 120 -15.86 -1.42 -14.86
C VAL A 120 -15.14 -2.24 -15.94
N SER A 121 -14.74 -1.58 -17.03
CA SER A 121 -13.86 -2.15 -18.05
C SER A 121 -12.42 -2.04 -17.58
N CYS A 122 -11.71 -3.16 -17.54
CA CYS A 122 -10.26 -3.17 -17.32
C CYS A 122 -9.46 -3.21 -18.65
N ASP A 123 -10.14 -3.35 -19.79
CA ASP A 123 -9.57 -3.30 -21.15
C ASP A 123 -9.66 -1.88 -21.71
N GLY A 124 -8.62 -1.43 -22.45
CA GLY A 124 -8.57 -0.09 -23.04
C GLY A 124 -8.52 1.04 -22.00
N TYR A 125 -7.91 0.76 -20.84
CA TYR A 125 -7.76 1.70 -19.73
C TYR A 125 -7.09 3.01 -20.19
N GLN A 126 -7.48 4.14 -19.58
CA GLN A 126 -6.82 5.42 -19.78
C GLN A 126 -6.10 5.81 -18.50
N THR A 127 -4.82 6.14 -18.62
CA THR A 127 -4.01 6.64 -17.50
C THR A 127 -3.81 8.16 -17.63
N PRO A 128 -3.53 8.88 -16.51
CA PRO A 128 -3.38 8.39 -15.14
C PRO A 128 -4.70 7.91 -14.50
N LEU A 129 -4.63 6.85 -13.69
CA LEU A 129 -5.75 6.37 -12.88
C LEU A 129 -5.54 6.77 -11.42
N THR A 130 -6.54 7.45 -10.85
CA THR A 130 -6.50 7.91 -9.46
C THR A 130 -7.64 7.30 -8.65
N ILE A 131 -7.30 6.72 -7.51
CA ILE A 131 -8.24 6.33 -6.45
C ILE A 131 -8.15 7.31 -5.28
N ALA A 132 -9.22 7.39 -4.50
CA ALA A 132 -9.33 8.26 -3.36
C ALA A 132 -9.97 7.53 -2.17
N GLY A 133 -9.47 7.82 -0.98
CA GLY A 133 -10.09 7.52 0.30
C GLY A 133 -10.05 8.76 1.20
N THR A 134 -10.37 8.58 2.47
CA THR A 134 -10.29 9.64 3.48
C THR A 134 -9.36 9.24 4.58
N VAL A 135 -8.71 10.22 5.21
CA VAL A 135 -7.98 10.07 6.47
C VAL A 135 -8.44 11.20 7.37
N ASN A 136 -9.26 10.87 8.37
CA ASN A 136 -9.90 11.84 9.27
C ASN A 136 -10.66 12.94 8.50
N GLY A 137 -11.37 12.56 7.45
CA GLY A 137 -12.17 13.46 6.60
C GLY A 137 -11.39 14.20 5.51
N ASP A 138 -10.06 14.22 5.56
CA ASP A 138 -9.22 14.77 4.48
C ASP A 138 -9.02 13.74 3.37
N ILE A 139 -9.10 14.18 2.11
CA ILE A 139 -8.95 13.29 0.96
C ILE A 139 -7.49 12.83 0.83
N LEU A 140 -7.30 11.52 0.76
CA LEU A 140 -6.06 10.85 0.36
C LEU A 140 -6.24 10.30 -1.04
N THR A 141 -5.35 10.63 -1.98
CA THR A 141 -5.38 10.10 -3.34
C THR A 141 -4.12 9.32 -3.68
N VAL A 142 -4.28 8.25 -4.46
CA VAL A 142 -3.18 7.43 -5.00
C VAL A 142 -3.35 7.33 -6.51
N THR A 143 -2.27 7.59 -7.26
CA THR A 143 -2.27 7.62 -8.73
C THR A 143 -1.23 6.68 -9.33
N VAL A 144 -1.61 5.98 -10.42
CA VAL A 144 -0.70 5.21 -11.28
C VAL A 144 -0.82 5.65 -12.73
N SER A 145 0.21 5.42 -13.54
CA SER A 145 0.17 5.72 -14.97
C SER A 145 0.94 4.75 -15.86
N ASP A 146 0.76 4.89 -17.17
CA ASP A 146 1.55 4.20 -18.20
C ASP A 146 3.02 4.60 -18.16
N ARG A 147 3.32 5.84 -17.72
CA ARG A 147 4.69 6.35 -17.64
C ARG A 147 5.55 5.45 -16.76
N PHE A 148 4.99 4.88 -15.69
CA PHE A 148 5.71 4.00 -14.77
C PHE A 148 5.10 2.59 -14.70
N ALA A 149 4.49 2.15 -15.80
CA ALA A 149 3.91 0.82 -15.97
C ALA A 149 3.03 0.31 -14.79
N GLY A 150 2.27 1.21 -14.16
CA GLY A 150 1.42 0.89 -13.02
C GLY A 150 2.04 1.06 -11.63
N ALA A 151 3.31 1.45 -11.51
CA ALA A 151 3.89 1.92 -10.26
C ALA A 151 3.13 3.16 -9.73
N VAL A 152 3.10 3.35 -8.41
CA VAL A 152 2.43 4.52 -7.81
C VAL A 152 3.30 5.75 -8.01
N GLU A 153 2.81 6.70 -8.79
CA GLU A 153 3.52 7.94 -9.12
C GLU A 153 3.11 9.12 -8.24
N SER A 154 2.01 9.00 -7.49
CA SER A 154 1.55 10.06 -6.59
C SER A 154 0.79 9.48 -5.41
N VAL A 155 1.09 10.03 -4.23
CA VAL A 155 0.30 9.88 -3.01
C VAL A 155 0.12 11.27 -2.44
N LYS A 156 -1.11 11.79 -2.46
CA LYS A 156 -1.41 13.14 -1.97
C LYS A 156 -2.39 13.14 -0.82
N TRP A 157 -2.05 13.87 0.23
CA TRP A 157 -2.92 14.11 1.38
C TRP A 157 -2.71 15.53 1.91
N ARG A 158 -3.80 16.25 2.21
CA ARG A 158 -3.77 17.67 2.61
C ARG A 158 -2.91 18.55 1.69
N GLY A 159 -3.00 18.29 0.38
CA GLY A 159 -2.25 19.03 -0.65
C GLY A 159 -0.75 18.71 -0.75
N LYS A 160 -0.20 17.87 0.14
CA LYS A 160 1.21 17.45 0.11
C LYS A 160 1.40 16.26 -0.83
N GLU A 161 2.35 16.35 -1.74
CA GLU A 161 2.85 15.20 -2.51
C GLU A 161 3.93 14.46 -1.71
N PHE A 162 3.75 13.15 -1.60
CA PHE A 162 4.67 12.29 -0.87
C PHE A 162 5.74 11.74 -1.81
N ILE A 163 5.42 11.42 -3.07
CA ILE A 163 6.29 10.62 -3.93
C ILE A 163 7.21 11.49 -4.80
N ASN A 164 8.49 11.14 -4.87
CA ASN A 164 9.47 11.80 -5.73
C ASN A 164 9.54 11.12 -7.10
N ILE A 165 8.92 11.66 -8.15
CA ILE A 165 8.96 11.04 -9.49
C ILE A 165 10.02 11.65 -10.44
N TRP A 166 11.20 11.99 -9.91
CA TRP A 166 12.27 12.62 -10.70
C TRP A 166 12.71 11.75 -11.89
N ASP A 167 12.73 10.43 -11.71
CA ASP A 167 13.08 9.43 -12.72
C ASP A 167 12.28 8.12 -12.52
N HIS A 168 12.47 7.17 -13.43
CA HIS A 168 12.01 5.79 -13.31
C HIS A 168 12.82 5.10 -12.22
N GLY A 169 12.11 4.47 -11.28
CA GLY A 169 12.71 3.84 -10.12
C GLY A 169 12.39 4.54 -8.81
N ARG A 170 11.76 5.73 -8.83
CA ARG A 170 11.39 6.50 -7.63
C ARG A 170 9.88 6.57 -7.39
N GLN A 171 9.22 5.44 -7.50
CA GLN A 171 7.78 5.33 -7.28
C GLN A 171 7.51 4.57 -5.97
N ILE A 172 6.23 4.34 -5.60
CA ILE A 172 5.95 3.15 -4.78
C ILE A 172 5.86 1.96 -5.73
N SER A 173 6.87 1.09 -5.68
CA SER A 173 7.05 0.08 -6.71
C SER A 173 7.73 -1.21 -6.26
N TYR A 174 7.62 -2.23 -7.11
CA TYR A 174 8.24 -3.54 -6.92
C TYR A 174 9.48 -3.69 -7.79
N ALA A 175 10.52 -4.32 -7.24
CA ALA A 175 11.71 -4.72 -7.99
C ALA A 175 12.37 -5.91 -7.30
N TRP A 176 13.09 -6.75 -8.03
CA TRP A 176 13.79 -7.86 -7.39
C TRP A 176 15.01 -8.32 -8.18
N SER A 177 16.07 -8.73 -7.50
CA SER A 177 17.25 -9.33 -8.13
C SER A 177 17.16 -10.85 -8.08
N LEU A 178 17.63 -11.50 -9.14
CA LEU A 178 17.56 -12.95 -9.31
C LEU A 178 18.97 -13.56 -9.29
N ASP A 179 19.07 -14.77 -8.76
CA ASP A 179 20.27 -15.63 -8.81
C ASP A 179 21.55 -15.01 -8.21
N ASN A 180 21.41 -13.98 -7.35
CA ASN A 180 22.50 -13.18 -6.78
C ASN A 180 23.33 -12.38 -7.81
N TRP A 181 22.73 -11.96 -8.94
CA TRP A 181 23.40 -11.15 -9.97
C TRP A 181 23.27 -9.63 -9.77
N GLY A 182 22.56 -9.19 -8.73
CA GLY A 182 22.35 -7.77 -8.44
C GLY A 182 21.52 -7.12 -9.54
N GLU A 183 21.90 -5.90 -9.97
CA GLU A 183 21.22 -5.19 -11.05
C GLU A 183 21.29 -5.91 -12.41
N CYS A 184 22.21 -6.86 -12.56
CA CYS A 184 22.50 -7.54 -13.82
C CYS A 184 21.52 -8.67 -14.14
N LEU A 185 20.59 -8.98 -13.23
CA LEU A 185 19.36 -9.72 -13.51
C LEU A 185 18.25 -9.23 -12.56
N ASN A 186 17.72 -8.03 -12.84
CA ASN A 186 16.84 -7.32 -11.92
C ASN A 186 15.55 -6.81 -12.62
N PRO A 187 14.45 -7.57 -12.57
CA PRO A 187 13.14 -7.05 -12.98
C PRO A 187 12.68 -5.87 -12.11
N THR A 188 12.17 -4.82 -12.75
CA THR A 188 11.77 -3.55 -12.13
C THR A 188 10.43 -3.09 -12.66
N GLU A 189 9.49 -2.78 -11.77
CA GLU A 189 8.15 -2.33 -12.13
C GLU A 189 8.14 -1.01 -12.91
N PRO A 190 8.75 0.09 -12.42
CA PRO A 190 8.53 1.39 -13.03
C PRO A 190 9.18 1.52 -14.40
N GLY A 191 10.21 0.70 -14.70
CA GLY A 191 10.95 0.69 -15.96
C GLY A 191 12.44 0.46 -15.72
N SER A 192 13.24 0.64 -16.76
CA SER A 192 14.69 0.42 -16.76
C SER A 192 15.49 1.69 -16.43
N ALA A 193 16.79 1.53 -16.18
CA ALA A 193 17.72 2.65 -15.99
C ALA A 193 17.74 3.62 -17.18
N ARG A 194 17.55 3.09 -18.41
CA ARG A 194 17.52 3.88 -19.65
C ARG A 194 16.31 4.78 -19.75
N ASP A 195 15.21 4.40 -19.12
CA ASP A 195 13.98 5.18 -19.19
C ASP A 195 14.19 6.52 -18.49
N TYR A 196 14.92 6.56 -17.37
CA TYR A 196 15.28 7.77 -16.63
C TYR A 196 14.10 8.76 -16.53
N LYS A 197 14.06 9.81 -17.36
CA LYS A 197 12.99 10.84 -17.38
C LYS A 197 11.97 10.69 -18.49
N ALA A 198 11.98 9.58 -19.23
CA ALA A 198 11.12 9.34 -20.36
C ALA A 198 9.62 9.48 -19.99
N ALA A 199 8.81 9.70 -21.02
CA ALA A 199 7.37 9.75 -20.90
C ALA A 199 6.73 8.34 -20.93
N SER A 200 7.52 7.32 -21.25
CA SER A 200 7.10 5.93 -21.38
C SER A 200 8.09 5.02 -20.68
N SER A 201 7.59 3.89 -20.17
CA SER A 201 8.40 2.85 -19.54
C SER A 201 8.80 1.75 -20.54
N THR A 202 9.96 1.14 -20.30
CA THR A 202 10.33 -0.16 -20.89
C THR A 202 9.46 -1.28 -20.30
N SER A 203 9.00 -1.14 -19.06
CA SER A 203 8.00 -2.03 -18.47
C SER A 203 6.66 -1.85 -19.17
N VAL A 204 5.89 -2.92 -19.30
CA VAL A 204 4.64 -2.92 -20.07
C VAL A 204 3.46 -3.06 -19.14
N LEU A 205 2.69 -1.99 -18.97
CA LEU A 205 1.37 -2.05 -18.35
C LEU A 205 0.41 -2.80 -19.28
N GLN A 206 -0.11 -3.93 -18.82
CA GLN A 206 -1.02 -4.77 -19.60
C GLN A 206 -2.48 -4.43 -19.32
N SER A 207 -2.80 -4.11 -18.07
CA SER A 207 -4.11 -3.59 -17.67
C SER A 207 -4.01 -2.77 -16.39
N ALA A 208 -4.92 -1.81 -16.25
CA ALA A 208 -5.16 -1.09 -15.01
C ALA A 208 -6.65 -0.87 -14.81
N CYS A 209 -7.14 -1.04 -13.59
CA CYS A 209 -8.57 -1.10 -13.33
C CYS A 209 -8.95 -0.45 -12.00
N LYS A 210 -9.80 0.58 -12.06
CA LYS A 210 -10.37 1.20 -10.86
C LYS A 210 -11.68 0.50 -10.49
N ALA A 211 -11.59 -0.56 -9.70
CA ALA A 211 -12.75 -1.38 -9.31
C ALA A 211 -13.72 -0.64 -8.37
N ALA A 212 -13.22 0.32 -7.58
CA ALA A 212 -14.00 1.15 -6.66
C ALA A 212 -13.35 2.53 -6.49
N PRO A 213 -14.00 3.52 -5.85
CA PRO A 213 -13.39 4.82 -5.59
C PRO A 213 -12.02 4.73 -4.91
N ASN A 214 -11.83 3.77 -4.02
CA ASN A 214 -10.63 3.53 -3.22
C ASN A 214 -9.85 2.25 -3.60
N ILE A 215 -10.21 1.56 -4.69
CA ILE A 215 -9.58 0.29 -5.12
C ILE A 215 -9.13 0.36 -6.57
N LEU A 216 -7.85 0.09 -6.80
CA LEU A 216 -7.19 0.06 -8.09
C LEU A 216 -6.44 -1.26 -8.23
N SER A 217 -6.45 -1.89 -9.39
CA SER A 217 -5.55 -3.00 -9.70
C SER A 217 -4.75 -2.75 -10.96
N THR A 218 -3.55 -3.32 -11.04
CA THR A 218 -2.70 -3.28 -12.23
C THR A 218 -2.16 -4.66 -12.54
N ARG A 219 -1.83 -4.88 -13.82
CA ARG A 219 -1.08 -6.03 -14.30
C ARG A 219 -0.01 -5.55 -15.26
N ASN A 220 1.23 -5.96 -15.07
CA ASN A 220 2.36 -5.50 -15.87
C ASN A 220 3.41 -6.59 -16.06
N ARG A 221 4.21 -6.42 -17.12
CA ARG A 221 5.48 -7.14 -17.34
C ARG A 221 6.63 -6.18 -17.08
N LEU A 222 7.59 -6.61 -16.27
CA LEU A 222 8.65 -5.77 -15.77
C LEU A 222 9.80 -5.67 -16.77
N ALA A 223 10.41 -4.51 -16.91
CA ALA A 223 11.70 -4.35 -17.56
C ALA A 223 12.80 -4.96 -16.70
N TYR A 224 13.89 -5.41 -17.31
CA TYR A 224 15.14 -5.52 -16.59
C TYR A 224 15.74 -4.13 -16.39
N TRP A 225 16.30 -3.85 -15.21
CA TRP A 225 16.92 -2.56 -14.90
C TRP A 225 18.02 -2.21 -15.90
N LEU A 226 18.86 -3.20 -16.23
CA LEU A 226 19.90 -3.11 -17.25
C LEU A 226 19.49 -3.91 -18.50
N GLY A 227 19.74 -3.33 -19.68
CA GLY A 227 19.58 -4.02 -20.95
C GLY A 227 20.73 -5.01 -21.24
N PRO A 228 20.55 -5.95 -22.17
CA PRO A 228 21.57 -6.96 -22.49
C PRO A 228 22.94 -6.34 -22.79
N GLY A 229 23.97 -6.80 -22.07
CA GLY A 229 25.35 -6.34 -22.22
C GLY A 229 25.69 -5.01 -21.52
N GLU A 230 24.75 -4.36 -20.84
CA GLU A 230 25.04 -3.16 -20.05
C GLU A 230 25.74 -3.48 -18.74
N THR A 231 26.58 -2.55 -18.27
CA THR A 231 27.26 -2.61 -16.97
C THR A 231 26.49 -1.83 -15.91
N GLY A 232 26.49 -2.31 -14.68
CA GLY A 232 25.93 -1.59 -13.52
C GLY A 232 26.40 -2.22 -12.20
N TYR A 233 25.59 -2.15 -11.16
CA TYR A 233 25.90 -2.76 -9.86
C TYR A 233 25.64 -4.27 -9.88
N CYS A 234 26.46 -4.99 -10.66
CA CYS A 234 26.43 -6.44 -10.74
C CYS A 234 26.99 -7.11 -9.48
N SER A 235 26.51 -8.33 -9.19
CA SER A 235 27.10 -9.24 -8.21
C SER A 235 27.21 -10.67 -8.77
N GLY A 236 27.65 -11.64 -7.96
CA GLY A 236 27.67 -13.06 -8.37
C GLY A 236 28.69 -13.41 -9.47
N GLY A 237 29.68 -12.55 -9.71
CA GLY A 237 30.70 -12.73 -10.75
C GLY A 237 30.34 -12.13 -12.12
N ALA A 238 29.15 -11.52 -12.25
CA ALA A 238 28.77 -10.80 -13.45
C ALA A 238 29.48 -9.44 -13.56
N THR A 239 29.78 -9.03 -14.78
CA THR A 239 30.24 -7.66 -15.10
C THR A 239 29.27 -6.92 -16.00
N THR A 240 28.32 -7.64 -16.62
CA THR A 240 27.28 -7.10 -17.48
C THR A 240 25.96 -7.84 -17.25
N ALA A 241 24.85 -7.22 -17.67
CA ALA A 241 23.52 -7.77 -17.58
C ALA A 241 23.38 -9.09 -18.35
N VAL A 242 22.81 -10.12 -17.71
CA VAL A 242 22.71 -11.48 -18.27
C VAL A 242 21.36 -11.82 -18.88
N ASN A 243 20.39 -10.92 -18.75
CA ASN A 243 19.14 -10.98 -19.49
C ASN A 243 19.38 -10.96 -21.01
N LYS A 244 18.49 -11.63 -21.74
CA LYS A 244 18.52 -11.70 -23.23
C LYS A 244 17.51 -10.75 -23.89
N SER A 245 16.63 -10.15 -23.09
CA SER A 245 15.57 -9.23 -23.51
C SER A 245 15.55 -8.01 -22.60
N LEU A 246 14.89 -6.93 -23.03
CA LEU A 246 14.65 -5.76 -22.18
C LEU A 246 13.52 -5.99 -21.17
N VAL A 247 12.56 -6.86 -21.49
CA VAL A 247 11.38 -7.12 -20.67
C VAL A 247 11.42 -8.57 -20.17
N SER A 248 11.22 -8.75 -18.88
CA SER A 248 11.09 -10.02 -18.18
C SER A 248 9.82 -10.76 -18.60
N ASP A 249 9.84 -12.09 -18.52
CA ASP A 249 8.68 -12.96 -18.71
C ASP A 249 7.82 -13.06 -17.43
N GLN A 250 8.29 -12.51 -16.32
CA GLN A 250 7.56 -12.47 -15.06
C GLN A 250 6.45 -11.41 -15.13
N VAL A 251 5.34 -11.72 -14.48
CA VAL A 251 4.14 -10.88 -14.44
C VAL A 251 3.90 -10.46 -13.01
N LEU A 252 3.74 -9.16 -12.78
CA LEU A 252 3.22 -8.62 -11.54
C LEU A 252 1.76 -8.27 -11.72
N ARG A 253 0.95 -8.67 -10.75
CA ARG A 253 -0.40 -8.16 -10.53
C ARG A 253 -0.43 -7.54 -9.16
N LYS A 254 -1.09 -6.39 -9.00
CA LYS A 254 -1.34 -5.85 -7.66
C LYS A 254 -2.71 -5.23 -7.56
N THR A 255 -3.26 -5.26 -6.36
CA THR A 255 -4.43 -4.50 -5.96
C THR A 255 -4.01 -3.52 -4.86
N ILE A 256 -4.27 -2.24 -5.09
CA ILE A 256 -4.04 -1.13 -4.18
C ILE A 256 -5.39 -0.71 -3.61
N THR A 257 -5.51 -0.72 -2.29
CA THR A 257 -6.71 -0.29 -1.59
C THR A 257 -6.38 0.78 -0.57
N ILE A 258 -7.08 1.91 -0.61
CA ILE A 258 -7.03 2.92 0.46
C ILE A 258 -8.05 2.53 1.53
N GLY A 259 -7.57 2.31 2.75
CA GLY A 259 -8.31 1.80 3.90
C GLY A 259 -8.08 0.30 4.11
N TYR A 260 -7.86 -0.12 5.35
CA TYR A 260 -7.71 -1.53 5.71
C TYR A 260 -8.33 -1.84 7.07
N GLN A 261 -9.35 -2.73 7.11
CA GLN A 261 -10.02 -3.16 8.35
C GLN A 261 -10.40 -2.01 9.31
N GLY A 262 -10.90 -0.90 8.77
CA GLY A 262 -11.29 0.29 9.54
C GLY A 262 -10.17 1.33 9.73
N LEU A 263 -8.92 1.00 9.36
CA LEU A 263 -7.80 1.93 9.34
C LEU A 263 -7.81 2.72 8.03
N GLU A 264 -8.42 3.90 8.06
CA GLU A 264 -8.57 4.82 6.94
C GLU A 264 -7.25 5.20 6.24
N ASN A 265 -6.18 5.29 7.03
CA ASN A 265 -4.89 5.85 6.61
C ASN A 265 -3.85 4.81 6.19
N VAL A 266 -4.30 3.57 5.98
CA VAL A 266 -3.50 2.46 5.49
C VAL A 266 -3.78 2.25 4.01
N ILE A 267 -2.74 2.24 3.19
CA ILE A 267 -2.77 1.81 1.79
C ILE A 267 -2.30 0.36 1.76
N ALA A 268 -3.21 -0.56 1.50
CA ALA A 268 -2.92 -1.98 1.35
C ALA A 268 -2.52 -2.31 -0.08
N PHE A 269 -1.43 -3.07 -0.22
CA PHE A 269 -0.94 -3.61 -1.47
C PHE A 269 -1.00 -5.14 -1.41
N ASP A 270 -1.90 -5.74 -2.17
CA ASP A 270 -1.97 -7.18 -2.39
C ASP A 270 -1.35 -7.48 -3.75
N ALA A 271 -0.13 -8.01 -3.74
CA ALA A 271 0.67 -8.27 -4.93
C ALA A 271 0.86 -9.76 -5.18
N VAL A 272 0.83 -10.12 -6.45
CA VAL A 272 1.05 -11.47 -6.95
C VAL A 272 2.11 -11.44 -8.04
N ILE A 273 3.22 -12.13 -7.81
CA ILE A 273 4.29 -12.34 -8.80
C ILE A 273 4.11 -13.73 -9.41
N THR A 274 3.96 -13.78 -10.73
CA THR A 274 4.01 -15.05 -11.49
C THR A 274 5.37 -15.20 -12.13
N ASN A 275 6.11 -16.22 -11.69
CA ASN A 275 7.44 -16.56 -12.16
C ASN A 275 7.42 -17.80 -13.05
N PRO A 276 7.82 -17.72 -14.34
CA PRO A 276 7.76 -18.85 -15.25
C PRO A 276 8.99 -19.77 -15.21
N ASN A 277 10.10 -19.37 -14.57
CA ASN A 277 11.38 -20.08 -14.61
C ASN A 277 11.92 -20.35 -13.21
N ASP A 278 12.60 -21.48 -13.02
CA ASP A 278 13.31 -21.73 -11.77
C ASP A 278 14.52 -20.79 -11.62
N HIS A 279 14.66 -20.21 -10.44
CA HIS A 279 15.81 -19.43 -10.01
C HIS A 279 16.33 -19.98 -8.67
N SER A 280 17.63 -19.84 -8.46
CA SER A 280 18.31 -20.22 -7.22
C SER A 280 17.98 -19.30 -6.06
N PHE A 281 17.65 -18.03 -6.33
CA PHE A 281 17.43 -17.02 -5.31
C PHE A 281 16.63 -15.83 -5.87
N MET A 282 15.83 -15.19 -5.03
CA MET A 282 15.27 -13.86 -5.28
C MET A 282 15.42 -12.97 -4.05
N ALA A 283 15.87 -11.73 -4.23
CA ALA A 283 15.72 -10.65 -3.25
C ALA A 283 14.80 -9.58 -3.80
N ALA A 284 13.62 -9.41 -3.19
CA ALA A 284 12.54 -8.56 -3.70
C ALA A 284 12.22 -7.40 -2.76
N GLU A 285 12.18 -6.21 -3.34
CA GLU A 285 11.63 -4.99 -2.75
C GLU A 285 10.10 -4.92 -2.98
N ILE A 286 9.29 -4.99 -1.92
CA ILE A 286 7.83 -5.25 -2.01
C ILE A 286 6.88 -4.46 -1.06
N PRO A 287 6.30 -3.36 -1.54
CA PRO A 287 6.97 -2.42 -2.41
C PRO A 287 8.06 -1.64 -1.65
N THR A 288 8.75 -0.78 -2.38
CA THR A 288 9.59 0.30 -1.88
C THR A 288 8.92 1.63 -2.13
N ALA A 289 9.15 2.66 -1.30
CA ALA A 289 8.70 4.03 -1.58
C ALA A 289 9.86 5.04 -1.59
N TYR A 290 9.84 5.93 -2.58
CA TYR A 290 10.73 7.08 -2.68
C TYR A 290 9.95 8.37 -2.44
N LEU A 291 10.30 9.05 -1.35
CA LEU A 291 9.64 10.24 -0.86
C LEU A 291 10.35 11.52 -1.29
N THR A 292 9.57 12.60 -1.41
CA THR A 292 10.10 13.94 -1.69
C THR A 292 11.10 14.39 -0.63
N TYR A 293 11.96 15.35 -0.99
CA TYR A 293 13.09 15.75 -0.16
C TYR A 293 12.74 16.30 1.23
N GLU A 294 11.48 16.69 1.43
CA GLU A 294 10.96 17.27 2.66
C GLU A 294 10.76 16.21 3.76
N PHE A 295 10.66 14.92 3.38
CA PHE A 295 10.64 13.79 4.30
C PHE A 295 12.07 13.47 4.78
N SER A 296 12.51 14.17 5.83
CA SER A 296 13.92 14.22 6.26
C SER A 296 14.15 13.71 7.69
N ARG A 297 13.15 13.10 8.33
CA ARG A 297 13.26 12.51 9.67
C ARG A 297 12.93 11.02 9.60
N PHE A 298 13.78 10.22 10.21
CA PHE A 298 13.78 8.77 10.12
C PHE A 298 13.47 8.16 11.48
N TRP A 299 12.62 7.15 11.50
CA TRP A 299 12.19 6.48 12.72
C TRP A 299 12.09 4.97 12.46
N ILE A 300 12.37 4.21 13.50
CA ILE A 300 12.02 2.80 13.59
C ILE A 300 10.91 2.63 14.63
N PHE A 301 9.93 1.80 14.31
CA PHE A 301 8.78 1.50 15.15
C PHE A 301 9.03 0.19 15.89
N ASN A 302 8.96 0.23 17.22
CA ASN A 302 8.95 -0.98 18.04
C ASN A 302 7.52 -1.53 18.07
N PRO A 303 7.23 -2.67 17.43
CA PRO A 303 5.87 -3.20 17.37
C PRO A 303 5.31 -3.65 18.73
N GLN A 304 6.19 -4.01 19.68
CA GLN A 304 5.78 -4.50 20.99
C GLN A 304 5.39 -3.37 21.95
N THR A 305 6.17 -2.29 21.97
CA THR A 305 5.93 -1.15 22.87
C THR A 305 5.11 -0.03 22.21
N GLY A 306 5.09 -0.01 20.88
CA GLY A 306 4.53 1.09 20.10
C GLY A 306 5.43 2.33 20.02
N GLU A 307 6.64 2.29 20.58
CA GLU A 307 7.55 3.44 20.64
C GLU A 307 8.29 3.69 19.31
N LEU A 308 8.66 4.95 19.09
CA LEU A 308 9.50 5.37 17.98
C LEU A 308 10.89 5.76 18.48
N THR A 309 11.93 5.26 17.81
CA THR A 309 13.30 5.72 18.04
C THR A 309 13.92 6.16 16.72
N MET A 310 14.83 7.15 16.78
CA MET A 310 15.61 7.51 15.61
C MET A 310 16.77 6.52 15.47
N PRO A 311 16.88 5.80 14.35
CA PRO A 311 18.01 4.91 14.12
C PRO A 311 19.31 5.69 13.90
N GLU A 312 20.43 5.08 14.27
CA GLU A 312 21.75 5.58 13.90
C GLU A 312 22.03 5.29 12.42
N SER A 313 22.69 6.22 11.74
CA SER A 313 23.12 6.05 10.35
C SER A 313 24.36 5.16 10.25
N GLU A 314 24.41 4.29 9.25
CA GLU A 314 25.63 3.59 8.85
C GLU A 314 26.72 4.58 8.38
N PRO A 315 28.02 4.21 8.37
CA PRO A 315 29.06 5.01 7.75
C PRO A 315 28.82 5.15 6.23
N LEU A 316 28.76 6.40 5.73
CA LEU A 316 28.33 6.69 4.36
C LEU A 316 29.45 7.23 3.49
N GLN A 317 29.30 7.00 2.19
CA GLN A 317 30.02 7.69 1.14
C GLN A 317 29.01 8.47 0.29
N GLU A 318 29.45 9.48 -0.46
CA GLU A 318 28.54 10.19 -1.36
C GLU A 318 27.95 9.23 -2.42
N PRO A 319 26.68 9.39 -2.83
CA PRO A 319 25.75 10.47 -2.47
C PRO A 319 24.85 10.16 -1.25
N TRP A 320 25.15 9.13 -0.45
CA TRP A 320 24.36 8.77 0.71
C TRP A 320 24.65 9.72 1.88
N SER A 321 23.58 10.24 2.49
CA SER A 321 23.65 11.08 3.71
C SER A 321 22.91 10.46 4.90
N PHE A 322 22.11 9.42 4.66
CA PHE A 322 21.57 8.54 5.68
C PHE A 322 21.40 7.13 5.09
N GLN A 323 21.77 6.10 5.85
CA GLN A 323 21.41 4.71 5.57
C GLN A 323 21.22 3.99 6.89
N PHE A 324 20.17 3.20 6.98
CA PHE A 324 19.95 2.24 8.05
C PHE A 324 19.28 1.03 7.45
N GLY A 325 19.58 -0.16 7.94
CA GLY A 325 18.68 -1.28 7.73
C GLY A 325 18.62 -2.23 8.91
N GLY A 326 17.48 -2.89 9.02
CA GLY A 326 17.12 -3.72 10.15
C GLY A 326 15.82 -4.47 9.89
N GLN A 327 15.25 -5.05 10.93
CA GLN A 327 14.02 -5.84 10.79
C GLN A 327 12.79 -5.18 11.42
N VAL A 328 12.93 -3.94 11.87
CA VAL A 328 11.86 -3.18 12.49
C VAL A 328 11.20 -2.24 11.47
N PRO A 329 9.85 -2.15 11.46
CA PRO A 329 9.12 -1.29 10.53
C PRO A 329 9.58 0.18 10.55
N PRO A 330 9.86 0.81 9.40
CA PRO A 330 10.35 2.18 9.32
C PRO A 330 9.22 3.19 9.16
N ILE A 331 9.48 4.44 9.60
CA ILE A 331 8.68 5.62 9.27
C ILE A 331 9.61 6.74 8.81
N ILE A 332 9.23 7.45 7.74
CA ILE A 332 9.88 8.70 7.33
C ILE A 332 8.88 9.84 7.45
N SER A 333 9.28 10.96 8.03
CA SER A 333 8.42 12.14 8.26
C SER A 333 9.08 13.46 7.86
N THR A 334 8.27 14.49 7.69
CA THR A 334 8.73 15.88 7.64
C THR A 334 9.32 16.32 8.97
N SER A 335 10.14 17.38 8.96
CA SER A 335 10.82 17.87 10.17
C SER A 335 9.89 18.26 11.31
N ASP A 336 8.65 18.65 11.00
CA ASP A 336 7.60 19.01 11.95
C ASP A 336 6.65 17.85 12.31
N GLY A 337 6.82 16.66 11.71
CA GLY A 337 5.95 15.51 11.91
C GLY A 337 4.54 15.64 11.31
N ALA A 338 4.24 16.73 10.59
CA ALA A 338 2.91 16.96 10.01
C ALA A 338 2.55 15.96 8.89
N TYR A 339 3.58 15.41 8.23
CA TYR A 339 3.45 14.39 7.20
C TYR A 339 4.45 13.26 7.45
N ALA A 340 3.99 12.02 7.38
CA ALA A 340 4.76 10.82 7.61
C ALA A 340 4.24 9.67 6.73
N MET A 341 5.16 8.80 6.31
CA MET A 341 4.83 7.53 5.68
C MET A 341 5.57 6.39 6.38
N GLY A 342 4.81 5.41 6.87
CA GLY A 342 5.32 4.16 7.44
C GLY A 342 5.21 3.00 6.45
N ALA A 343 6.04 1.97 6.66
CA ALA A 343 5.96 0.71 5.94
C ALA A 343 5.71 -0.45 6.90
N TYR A 344 4.87 -1.40 6.53
CA TYR A 344 4.59 -2.58 7.35
C TYR A 344 4.35 -3.82 6.48
N TYR A 345 5.02 -4.91 6.82
CA TYR A 345 4.81 -6.23 6.21
C TYR A 345 4.31 -7.24 7.25
N PRO A 346 3.13 -7.86 7.05
CA PRO A 346 2.50 -8.81 7.97
C PRO A 346 3.02 -10.25 7.85
N GLY A 347 3.79 -10.59 6.80
CA GLY A 347 4.21 -11.97 6.56
C GLY A 347 5.34 -12.43 7.50
N PRO A 348 5.33 -13.71 7.91
CA PRO A 348 6.33 -14.25 8.82
C PRO A 348 7.69 -14.43 8.13
N ASP A 349 8.74 -14.25 8.92
CA ASP A 349 10.17 -14.46 8.64
C ASP A 349 10.87 -13.62 7.55
N ARG A 350 11.57 -12.60 8.07
CA ARG A 350 12.72 -11.85 7.52
C ARG A 350 12.44 -10.90 6.37
N VAL A 351 11.42 -10.06 6.55
CA VAL A 351 11.50 -8.73 5.95
C VAL A 351 12.71 -7.99 6.53
N TYR A 352 13.55 -7.47 5.65
CA TYR A 352 14.58 -6.51 5.97
C TYR A 352 14.11 -5.14 5.49
N TYR A 353 13.95 -4.22 6.42
CA TYR A 353 13.61 -2.84 6.12
C TYR A 353 14.90 -2.03 5.97
N GLY A 354 14.91 -1.14 4.99
CA GLY A 354 15.95 -0.13 4.83
C GLY A 354 15.36 1.27 4.84
N LEU A 355 16.17 2.22 5.30
CA LEU A 355 15.94 3.65 5.29
C LEU A 355 17.14 4.32 4.63
N PHE A 356 16.91 5.17 3.63
CA PHE A 356 17.99 5.82 2.90
C PHE A 356 17.67 7.30 2.65
N ARG A 357 18.72 8.12 2.64
CA ARG A 357 18.68 9.50 2.17
C ARG A 357 19.74 9.73 1.12
N TYR A 358 19.30 10.14 -0.06
CA TYR A 358 20.17 10.55 -1.15
C TYR A 358 20.26 12.08 -1.15
N ASP A 359 21.47 12.61 -0.98
CA ASP A 359 21.72 14.05 -0.98
C ASP A 359 22.38 14.48 -2.30
N SER A 360 21.54 14.72 -3.30
CA SER A 360 21.96 15.29 -4.58
C SER A 360 22.01 16.82 -4.51
N LEU A 361 22.94 17.46 -5.24
CA LEU A 361 22.98 18.93 -5.34
C LEU A 361 21.66 19.53 -5.86
N ASN A 362 20.94 18.78 -6.71
CA ASN A 362 19.64 19.20 -7.20
C ASN A 362 18.54 18.81 -6.19
N GLN A 363 17.82 19.81 -5.68
CA GLN A 363 16.76 19.60 -4.69
C GLN A 363 15.64 18.66 -5.16
N GLN A 364 15.29 18.67 -6.46
CA GLN A 364 14.26 17.76 -7.00
C GLN A 364 14.75 16.32 -7.11
N ASP A 365 16.07 16.12 -7.12
CA ASP A 365 16.74 14.82 -7.17
C ASP A 365 16.99 14.26 -5.75
N LYS A 366 16.96 15.11 -4.72
CA LYS A 366 17.01 14.66 -3.32
C LYS A 366 15.79 13.81 -3.00
N THR A 367 16.02 12.61 -2.47
CA THR A 367 14.95 11.66 -2.15
C THR A 367 15.27 10.88 -0.87
N SER A 368 14.22 10.50 -0.16
CA SER A 368 14.31 9.62 1.01
C SER A 368 13.57 8.34 0.67
N LYS A 369 14.16 7.19 0.97
CA LYS A 369 13.63 5.88 0.58
C LYS A 369 13.39 5.05 1.82
N TRP A 370 12.26 4.36 1.87
CA TRP A 370 12.18 3.13 2.64
C TRP A 370 11.95 1.95 1.69
N ASN A 371 12.48 0.78 2.01
CA ASN A 371 12.19 -0.46 1.28
C ASN A 371 11.82 -1.59 2.25
N MET A 372 11.09 -2.57 1.72
CA MET A 372 10.77 -3.84 2.37
C MET A 372 11.38 -4.96 1.53
N VAL A 373 12.48 -5.56 1.98
CA VAL A 373 13.21 -6.60 1.24
C VAL A 373 12.84 -7.98 1.78
N ILE A 374 12.44 -8.88 0.89
CA ILE A 374 12.14 -10.29 1.20
C ILE A 374 13.00 -11.19 0.33
N HIS A 375 13.43 -12.31 0.90
CA HIS A 375 14.23 -13.31 0.20
C HIS A 375 13.44 -14.60 -0.02
N GLU A 376 13.51 -15.13 -1.24
CA GLU A 376 13.09 -16.49 -1.57
C GLU A 376 14.34 -17.30 -1.94
N ASP A 377 14.58 -18.40 -1.22
CA ASP A 377 15.75 -19.27 -1.39
C ASP A 377 15.37 -20.74 -1.11
N PRO A 378 15.12 -21.57 -2.13
CA PRO A 378 15.17 -21.27 -3.56
C PRO A 378 13.95 -20.49 -4.08
N TYR A 379 14.01 -19.99 -5.33
CA TYR A 379 12.90 -19.30 -6.01
C TYR A 379 12.43 -20.06 -7.28
N PRO A 380 11.72 -21.20 -7.14
CA PRO A 380 11.22 -21.97 -8.27
C PRO A 380 10.14 -21.23 -9.08
N ALA A 381 9.84 -21.74 -10.28
CA ALA A 381 8.69 -21.31 -11.06
C ALA A 381 7.40 -21.48 -10.25
N GLY A 382 6.54 -20.45 -10.24
CA GLY A 382 5.39 -20.45 -9.34
C GLY A 382 4.68 -19.11 -9.24
N THR A 383 3.79 -19.01 -8.27
CA THR A 383 3.05 -17.80 -7.93
C THR A 383 3.32 -17.44 -6.48
N TYR A 384 3.72 -16.20 -6.24
CA TYR A 384 4.13 -15.68 -4.94
C TYR A 384 3.24 -14.51 -4.56
N HIS A 385 2.72 -14.54 -3.33
CA HIS A 385 1.75 -13.58 -2.83
C HIS A 385 2.37 -12.75 -1.72
N TYR A 386 2.20 -11.44 -1.80
CA TYR A 386 2.73 -10.49 -0.83
C TYR A 386 1.67 -9.45 -0.49
N GLU A 387 1.15 -9.50 0.74
CA GLU A 387 0.33 -8.44 1.32
C GLU A 387 1.27 -7.49 2.09
N SER A 388 1.17 -6.19 1.84
CA SER A 388 2.05 -5.19 2.46
C SER A 388 1.33 -3.85 2.58
N PHE A 389 1.83 -2.96 3.43
CA PHE A 389 1.14 -1.72 3.76
C PHE A 389 2.07 -0.51 3.72
N ALA A 390 1.57 0.58 3.15
CA ALA A 390 2.09 1.92 3.39
C ALA A 390 1.08 2.71 4.23
N ILE A 391 1.53 3.40 5.27
CA ILE A 391 0.67 4.12 6.21
C ILE A 391 0.93 5.61 6.03
N VAL A 392 -0.10 6.42 5.82
CA VAL A 392 0.01 7.86 5.54
C VAL A 392 -0.63 8.68 6.67
N GLY A 393 -0.09 9.85 7.00
CA GLY A 393 -0.71 10.75 7.98
C GLY A 393 0.31 11.72 8.59
N SER A 394 0.01 12.31 9.73
CA SER A 394 1.03 12.85 10.64
C SER A 394 1.83 11.71 11.31
N LEU A 395 2.98 12.02 11.90
CA LEU A 395 3.81 11.03 12.60
C LEU A 395 3.01 10.27 13.67
N GLU A 396 2.20 10.98 14.45
CA GLU A 396 1.35 10.42 15.51
C GLU A 396 0.26 9.50 14.93
N GLN A 397 -0.38 9.89 13.82
CA GLN A 397 -1.39 9.07 13.15
C GLN A 397 -0.78 7.80 12.52
N VAL A 398 0.42 7.91 11.93
CA VAL A 398 1.13 6.76 11.38
C VAL A 398 1.51 5.79 12.51
N GLN A 399 2.07 6.29 13.61
CA GLN A 399 2.40 5.47 14.78
C GLN A 399 1.18 4.74 15.33
N ALA A 400 0.06 5.44 15.54
CA ALA A 400 -1.17 4.83 16.04
C ALA A 400 -1.70 3.74 15.10
N ALA A 401 -1.71 3.98 13.79
CA ALA A 401 -2.15 2.99 12.81
C ALA A 401 -1.22 1.78 12.73
N MET A 402 0.10 1.96 12.92
CA MET A 402 1.05 0.85 12.98
C MET A 402 0.88 0.00 14.25
N ILE A 403 0.52 0.61 15.39
CA ILE A 403 0.13 -0.12 16.61
C ILE A 403 -1.09 -1.00 16.33
N ASP A 404 -2.10 -0.48 15.65
CA ASP A 404 -3.31 -1.24 15.34
C ASP A 404 -3.08 -2.30 14.25
N LEU A 405 -2.26 -2.02 13.24
CA LEU A 405 -1.83 -3.02 12.26
C LEU A 405 -1.07 -4.17 12.92
N TYR A 406 -0.19 -3.92 13.88
CA TYR A 406 0.49 -4.98 14.61
C TYR A 406 -0.46 -5.87 15.41
N LYS A 407 -1.53 -5.31 15.98
CA LYS A 407 -2.58 -6.11 16.65
C LYS A 407 -3.34 -7.01 15.66
N LEU A 408 -3.54 -6.55 14.43
CA LEU A 408 -4.19 -7.33 13.37
C LEU A 408 -3.25 -8.39 12.78
N HIS A 409 -1.96 -8.06 12.67
CA HIS A 409 -0.95 -8.86 12.00
C HIS A 409 0.35 -8.93 12.82
N PRO A 410 0.36 -9.64 13.95
CA PRO A 410 1.54 -9.72 14.79
C PRO A 410 2.70 -10.38 14.03
N THR A 411 3.86 -9.75 14.05
CA THR A 411 5.11 -10.32 13.55
C THR A 411 5.92 -10.91 14.71
N ASP A 412 6.61 -12.02 14.46
CA ASP A 412 7.46 -12.71 15.45
C ASP A 412 8.78 -11.96 15.74
N ILE A 413 8.82 -10.65 15.46
CA ILE A 413 9.96 -9.80 15.80
C ILE A 413 9.91 -9.53 17.29
N THR A 414 10.88 -10.09 18.01
CA THR A 414 11.13 -9.81 19.41
C THR A 414 12.38 -8.94 19.52
N ILE A 415 12.23 -7.73 20.06
CA ILE A 415 13.35 -6.81 20.23
C ILE A 415 13.78 -6.93 21.70
N PRO A 416 15.05 -7.21 21.99
CA PRO A 416 15.54 -7.18 23.35
C PRO A 416 15.19 -5.86 24.04
N GLU A 417 14.73 -5.91 25.27
CA GLU A 417 14.59 -4.75 26.14
C GLU A 417 15.75 -4.71 27.12
N GLY A 418 15.96 -3.56 27.75
CA GLY A 418 16.90 -3.46 28.85
C GLY A 418 17.12 -2.06 29.37
N HIS A 419 17.87 -1.97 30.46
CA HIS A 419 18.18 -0.72 31.14
C HIS A 419 19.66 -0.70 31.58
N ILE A 420 20.26 0.48 31.53
CA ILE A 420 21.57 0.79 32.10
C ILE A 420 21.32 1.43 33.46
N ASP A 421 21.66 0.71 34.53
CA ASP A 421 21.44 1.19 35.90
C ASP A 421 22.59 2.07 36.38
N VAL A 422 23.82 1.73 35.98
CA VAL A 422 25.05 2.40 36.43
C VAL A 422 26.04 2.51 35.29
N VAL A 423 26.62 3.70 35.15
CA VAL A 423 27.81 3.98 34.34
C VAL A 423 28.73 4.89 35.16
N ASP A 424 29.78 4.33 35.74
CA ASP A 424 30.77 5.09 36.52
C ASP A 424 32.20 4.56 36.30
N CYS A 425 33.18 5.08 37.05
CA CYS A 425 34.58 4.70 36.89
C CYS A 425 34.94 3.30 37.39
N ASN A 426 34.05 2.66 38.13
CA ASN A 426 34.25 1.33 38.68
C ASN A 426 33.51 0.28 37.84
N GLN A 427 32.27 0.56 37.44
CA GLN A 427 31.43 -0.41 36.74
C GLN A 427 30.45 0.18 35.73
N ILE A 428 30.07 -0.69 34.78
CA ILE A 428 28.90 -0.53 33.91
C ILE A 428 27.97 -1.71 34.20
N ALA A 429 26.74 -1.42 34.62
CA ALA A 429 25.79 -2.44 35.05
C ALA A 429 24.36 -2.11 34.61
N GLY A 430 23.54 -3.15 34.48
CA GLY A 430 22.18 -3.03 34.00
C GLY A 430 21.50 -4.38 33.85
N TRP A 431 20.53 -4.46 32.95
CA TRP A 431 19.87 -5.70 32.57
C TRP A 431 19.43 -5.67 31.10
N SER A 432 19.26 -6.85 30.49
CA SER A 432 18.65 -6.99 29.18
C SER A 432 17.96 -8.35 29.04
N TRP A 433 16.76 -8.34 28.46
CA TRP A 433 15.86 -9.49 28.38
C TRP A 433 15.17 -9.53 27.02
N ASP A 434 14.89 -10.73 26.51
CA ASP A 434 14.16 -10.96 25.27
C ASP A 434 12.94 -11.83 25.58
N ALA A 435 11.74 -11.36 25.23
CA ALA A 435 10.51 -12.09 25.40
C ALA A 435 10.41 -13.34 24.51
N GLY A 436 11.12 -13.36 23.38
CA GLY A 436 11.20 -14.50 22.46
C GLY A 436 12.01 -15.67 23.03
N GLU A 437 12.98 -15.39 23.89
CA GLU A 437 13.79 -16.39 24.58
C GLU A 437 13.82 -16.12 26.09
N PRO A 438 12.69 -16.27 26.80
CA PRO A 438 12.45 -15.64 28.09
C PRO A 438 13.41 -16.09 29.20
N ASN A 439 14.07 -17.25 29.08
CA ASN A 439 15.00 -17.76 30.09
C ASN A 439 16.48 -17.76 29.63
N ARG A 440 16.78 -17.25 28.42
CA ARG A 440 18.13 -17.18 27.87
C ARG A 440 18.80 -15.87 28.30
N PRO A 441 19.95 -15.90 28.99
CA PRO A 441 20.80 -14.73 29.17
C PRO A 441 21.26 -14.16 27.82
N LEU A 442 21.05 -12.87 27.61
CA LEU A 442 21.46 -12.19 26.38
C LEU A 442 22.92 -11.74 26.43
N LYS A 443 23.50 -11.47 25.26
CA LYS A 443 24.72 -10.65 25.18
C LYS A 443 24.33 -9.17 25.16
N VAL A 444 25.07 -8.33 25.86
CA VAL A 444 24.95 -6.88 25.84
C VAL A 444 26.22 -6.31 25.24
N ALA A 445 26.08 -5.62 24.11
CA ALA A 445 27.18 -4.92 23.45
C ALA A 445 27.23 -3.48 23.94
N ILE A 446 28.38 -3.06 24.47
CA ILE A 446 28.59 -1.73 25.05
C ILE A 446 29.52 -0.95 24.10
N TYR A 447 29.14 0.27 23.77
CA TYR A 447 29.82 1.16 22.83
C TYR A 447 30.20 2.48 23.50
N ASP A 448 31.29 3.06 23.03
CA ASP A 448 31.66 4.45 23.26
C ASP A 448 31.39 5.22 21.98
N VAL A 449 30.66 6.33 22.10
CA VAL A 449 30.28 7.17 20.97
C VAL A 449 31.27 8.32 20.86
N ASP A 450 31.92 8.44 19.71
CA ASP A 450 32.85 9.54 19.48
C ASP A 450 32.13 10.89 19.25
N ALA A 451 32.91 11.97 19.16
CA ALA A 451 32.39 13.32 18.96
C ALA A 451 31.62 13.53 17.62
N HIS A 452 31.75 12.59 16.68
CA HIS A 452 31.04 12.58 15.40
C HIS A 452 29.83 11.65 15.40
N GLY A 453 29.53 11.02 16.54
CA GLY A 453 28.38 10.13 16.70
C GLY A 453 28.66 8.69 16.30
N LYS A 454 29.91 8.30 15.99
CA LYS A 454 30.24 6.92 15.61
C LYS A 454 30.37 6.04 16.85
N GLU A 455 29.66 4.92 16.84
CA GLU A 455 29.77 3.88 17.86
C GLU A 455 31.03 3.01 17.69
N ILE A 456 31.84 2.92 18.75
CA ILE A 456 33.03 2.08 18.82
C ILE A 456 32.79 0.99 19.87
N LEU A 457 32.76 -0.28 19.44
CA LEU A 457 32.51 -1.39 20.36
C LEU A 457 33.57 -1.41 21.47
N VAL A 458 33.10 -1.23 22.70
CA VAL A 458 33.94 -1.30 23.89
C VAL A 458 34.15 -2.75 24.26
N THR A 459 33.06 -3.47 24.50
CA THR A 459 33.07 -4.87 24.93
C THR A 459 31.68 -5.49 24.76
N THR A 460 31.59 -6.79 24.97
CA THR A 460 30.32 -7.53 25.09
C THR A 460 30.30 -8.30 26.41
N VAL A 461 29.21 -8.22 27.16
CA VAL A 461 28.99 -8.93 28.44
C VAL A 461 27.76 -9.84 28.33
N THR A 462 27.73 -10.96 29.06
CA THR A 462 26.49 -11.75 29.21
C THR A 462 25.63 -11.18 30.34
N ALA A 463 24.34 -11.02 30.11
CA ALA A 463 23.38 -10.64 31.13
C ALA A 463 22.88 -11.88 31.88
N ASP A 464 23.75 -12.50 32.67
CA ASP A 464 23.53 -13.78 33.38
C ASP A 464 23.49 -13.65 34.92
N ILE A 465 23.30 -12.44 35.44
CA ILE A 465 23.17 -12.17 36.88
C ILE A 465 21.70 -12.26 37.28
N TYR A 466 21.40 -13.07 38.30
CA TYR A 466 20.07 -13.15 38.88
C TYR A 466 19.68 -11.86 39.60
N ARG A 467 18.46 -11.40 39.33
CA ARG A 467 17.85 -10.21 39.92
C ARG A 467 16.40 -10.50 40.29
N ILE A 468 16.06 -10.25 41.55
CA ILE A 468 14.72 -10.50 42.08
C ILE A 468 13.68 -9.56 41.45
N ASP A 469 14.04 -8.31 41.21
CA ASP A 469 13.16 -7.33 40.58
C ASP A 469 12.79 -7.73 39.14
N LEU A 470 13.74 -8.32 38.39
CA LEU A 470 13.45 -8.87 37.06
C LEU A 470 12.54 -10.09 37.14
N LYS A 471 12.74 -10.96 38.13
CA LYS A 471 11.87 -12.12 38.36
C LYS A 471 10.45 -11.69 38.70
N ASP A 472 10.30 -10.71 39.58
CA ASP A 472 9.02 -10.14 40.01
C ASP A 472 8.32 -9.39 38.87
N ALA A 473 9.10 -8.74 37.99
CA ALA A 473 8.63 -8.14 36.74
C ALA A 473 8.36 -9.15 35.60
N GLN A 474 8.34 -10.45 35.90
CA GLN A 474 8.06 -11.54 34.96
C GLN A 474 9.03 -11.64 33.77
N LYS A 475 10.27 -11.17 33.94
CA LYS A 475 11.37 -11.34 32.98
C LYS A 475 12.00 -12.72 33.19
N GLY A 476 11.26 -13.75 32.78
CA GLY A 476 11.70 -15.14 32.79
C GLY A 476 12.11 -15.70 34.13
N ASN A 477 13.34 -16.22 34.20
CA ASN A 477 13.94 -16.76 35.41
C ASN A 477 14.63 -15.69 36.27
N GLY A 478 14.62 -14.42 35.85
CA GLY A 478 15.27 -13.30 36.52
C GLY A 478 16.79 -13.23 36.30
N VAL A 479 17.37 -14.13 35.51
CA VAL A 479 18.82 -14.22 35.24
C VAL A 479 19.16 -13.40 34.00
N HIS A 480 18.97 -12.08 34.12
CA HIS A 480 19.02 -11.13 33.00
C HIS A 480 19.76 -9.82 33.37
N GLY A 481 20.43 -9.77 34.51
CA GLY A 481 21.31 -8.65 34.88
C GLY A 481 22.72 -8.81 34.31
N PHE A 482 23.43 -7.71 34.08
CA PHE A 482 24.85 -7.72 33.77
C PHE A 482 25.58 -6.70 34.64
N ALA A 483 26.87 -6.96 34.90
CA ALA A 483 27.77 -6.02 35.52
C ALA A 483 29.20 -6.30 35.06
N ILE A 484 29.93 -5.27 34.65
CA ILE A 484 31.35 -5.34 34.31
C ILE A 484 32.12 -4.22 34.99
N ALA A 485 33.41 -4.45 35.26
CA ALA A 485 34.32 -3.37 35.57
C ALA A 485 34.45 -2.44 34.36
N THR A 486 34.48 -1.12 34.59
CA THR A 486 34.62 -0.14 33.51
C THR A 486 35.90 -0.40 32.72
N PRO A 487 35.81 -0.74 31.42
CA PRO A 487 36.99 -1.11 30.64
C PRO A 487 38.03 0.01 30.63
N GLY A 488 39.31 -0.34 30.84
CA GLY A 488 40.39 0.64 31.00
C GLY A 488 40.56 1.64 29.86
N LYS A 489 40.07 1.32 28.65
CA LYS A 489 40.06 2.25 27.51
C LYS A 489 39.08 3.43 27.65
N LEU A 490 38.22 3.41 28.66
CA LEU A 490 37.31 4.50 29.04
C LEU A 490 37.84 5.31 30.24
N LEU A 491 39.03 4.95 30.75
CA LEU A 491 39.69 5.56 31.91
C LEU A 491 40.89 6.39 31.41
N ASP A 492 40.63 7.42 30.61
CA ASP A 492 41.68 8.22 29.95
C ASP A 492 41.55 9.73 30.19
N GLY A 493 40.67 10.12 31.11
CA GLY A 493 40.35 11.50 31.46
C GLY A 493 39.40 12.21 30.50
N ARG A 494 39.03 11.61 29.37
CA ARG A 494 38.09 12.18 28.39
C ARG A 494 36.64 11.90 28.79
N LEU A 495 35.74 12.74 28.26
CA LEU A 495 34.30 12.49 28.38
C LEU A 495 33.90 11.51 27.28
N HIS A 496 33.40 10.36 27.70
CA HIS A 496 32.83 9.29 26.88
C HIS A 496 31.31 9.36 26.92
N THR A 497 30.66 8.85 25.88
CA THR A 497 29.21 8.66 25.84
C THR A 497 28.93 7.19 25.63
N ILE A 498 28.40 6.54 26.66
CA ILE A 498 28.17 5.10 26.68
C ILE A 498 26.78 4.78 26.17
N ARG A 499 26.73 3.82 25.24
CA ARG A 499 25.51 3.19 24.76
C ARG A 499 25.58 1.69 24.91
N ALA A 500 24.44 1.03 25.08
CA ALA A 500 24.39 -0.42 25.21
C ALA A 500 23.20 -1.00 24.45
N TYR A 501 23.41 -2.19 23.88
CA TYR A 501 22.41 -2.90 23.10
C TYR A 501 22.30 -4.36 23.55
N GLY A 502 21.08 -4.83 23.78
CA GLY A 502 20.76 -6.25 23.92
C GLY A 502 20.87 -6.90 22.56
N VAL A 503 21.85 -7.79 22.40
CA VAL A 503 22.08 -8.52 21.15
C VAL A 503 21.02 -9.61 21.02
N ASN A 504 20.29 -9.59 19.91
CA ASN A 504 19.30 -10.61 19.65
C ASN A 504 19.99 -11.98 19.46
N PRO A 505 19.49 -13.06 20.10
CA PRO A 505 20.00 -14.41 19.91
C PRO A 505 19.91 -14.94 18.48
N ASP A 506 18.86 -14.56 17.73
CA ASP A 506 18.82 -14.75 16.29
C ASP A 506 19.62 -13.60 15.65
N PRO A 507 20.79 -13.89 15.03
CA PRO A 507 21.63 -12.86 14.43
C PRO A 507 20.95 -12.11 13.27
N LYS A 508 19.76 -12.55 12.86
CA LYS A 508 18.98 -11.92 11.80
C LYS A 508 18.09 -10.82 12.36
N LEU A 509 17.67 -10.91 13.63
CA LEU A 509 16.85 -9.93 14.34
C LEU A 509 17.68 -8.75 14.86
N ALA A 510 17.05 -7.57 14.89
CA ALA A 510 17.70 -6.34 15.33
C ALA A 510 18.00 -6.37 16.84
N PRO A 511 19.13 -5.78 17.29
CA PRO A 511 19.40 -5.61 18.70
C PRO A 511 18.48 -4.53 19.32
N GLY A 512 18.32 -4.58 20.63
CA GLY A 512 17.49 -3.63 21.37
C GLY A 512 18.30 -2.60 22.15
N VAL A 513 17.92 -1.33 22.07
CA VAL A 513 18.56 -0.24 22.82
C VAL A 513 18.26 -0.41 24.32
N LEU A 514 19.28 -0.29 25.17
CA LEU A 514 19.10 -0.18 26.62
C LEU A 514 18.89 1.28 27.02
N TYR A 515 17.97 1.53 27.95
CA TYR A 515 17.65 2.88 28.42
C TYR A 515 18.40 3.25 29.71
N PRO A 516 18.82 4.51 29.91
CA PRO A 516 18.78 5.60 28.95
C PRO A 516 19.70 5.34 27.74
N PRO A 517 19.34 5.83 26.53
CA PRO A 517 19.99 5.44 25.28
C PRO A 517 21.40 6.04 25.11
N ALA A 518 21.83 6.92 26.01
CA ALA A 518 23.17 7.48 26.07
C ALA A 518 23.46 7.94 27.50
N THR A 519 24.60 7.52 28.07
CA THR A 519 25.01 7.89 29.42
C THR A 519 26.43 8.44 29.43
N PRO A 520 26.68 9.66 29.94
CA PRO A 520 28.03 10.24 29.97
C PRO A 520 28.92 9.54 31.01
N LEU A 521 30.20 9.37 30.69
CA LEU A 521 31.22 8.81 31.57
C LEU A 521 32.51 9.63 31.46
N LYS A 522 33.08 10.06 32.59
CA LYS A 522 34.40 10.72 32.60
C LYS A 522 35.23 10.20 33.77
N CYS A 523 36.30 9.49 33.45
CA CYS A 523 37.12 8.78 34.43
C CYS A 523 38.60 8.93 34.11
N SER A 524 39.44 9.00 35.13
CA SER A 524 40.89 9.24 35.02
C SER A 524 41.71 8.01 35.34
#